data_AF-A0A1H4U0R9-F1
#
_entry.id   AF-A0A1H4U0R9-F1
#
_cell.length_a   1.000
_cell.length_b   1.000
_cell.length_c   1.000
_cell.angle_alpha   90.00
_cell.angle_beta   90.00
_cell.angle_gamma   90.00
#
_symmetry.space_group_name_H-M   'P 1'
#
loop_
_entity.id
_entity.type
_entity.pdbx_description
1 polymer ?
#
loop_
_entity_poly.entity_id
_entity_poly.type
_entity_poly.pdbx_seq_one_letter_code
_entity_poly.pdbx_strand_id
1 'polypeptide(L)'
;MRYLAVWFLALAMLAGCGGGGGGGTDLPPGKGVDVAAFETYQTQHNGRNRVRSRISVTGAEQQVLNAFDSPAGGPAGYLSLIDLTDTPYARDMTIEVIAEVGSGTGKATRLLRLTADQSQFVNERNGRLIEAKGKYYFRGETFAWVTIDDGALLSGHHAQGLENLVLDFDAQTASISLRTGTENGSETWIELRGENLPFNIRTGAYGGDVSIEVRHPALEGAIAGSLRGNVGGTPGYSNGQHGMTTSGLYTGSGTLTSDQGSHEVSVDGVFFGRDPNAKP
;
A
#
# COMPACT_ATOMS: atom_id res chain seq x y z
N MET A 1 -26.16 80.92 -22.64
CA MET A 1 -24.84 80.81 -21.97
C MET A 1 -24.07 79.64 -22.60
N ARG A 2 -22.92 79.96 -23.22
CA ARG A 2 -21.67 79.17 -23.39
C ARG A 2 -21.77 77.67 -23.74
N TYR A 3 -21.47 77.30 -25.01
CA TYR A 3 -20.28 76.54 -25.50
C TYR A 3 -20.36 75.02 -25.21
N LEU A 4 -19.91 74.04 -26.02
CA LEU A 4 -19.12 73.94 -27.25
C LEU A 4 -19.36 72.52 -27.82
N ALA A 5 -19.33 72.34 -29.14
CA ALA A 5 -19.25 71.03 -29.79
C ALA A 5 -17.78 70.60 -29.93
N VAL A 6 -17.45 69.33 -29.65
CA VAL A 6 -16.25 68.65 -30.18
C VAL A 6 -16.57 67.17 -30.41
N TRP A 7 -16.49 66.78 -31.67
CA TRP A 7 -16.40 65.41 -32.19
C TRP A 7 -15.11 64.73 -31.69
N PHE A 8 -15.04 63.40 -31.52
CA PHE A 8 -13.87 62.63 -31.98
C PHE A 8 -14.13 61.11 -32.00
N LEU A 9 -14.05 60.59 -33.23
CA LEU A 9 -13.60 59.28 -33.70
C LEU A 9 -14.05 57.97 -33.01
N ALA A 10 -14.81 57.20 -33.79
CA ALA A 10 -14.76 55.75 -33.81
C ALA A 10 -13.35 55.25 -34.21
N LEU A 11 -12.77 54.38 -33.39
CA LEU A 11 -11.66 53.53 -33.79
C LEU A 11 -12.14 52.08 -33.81
N ALA A 12 -12.34 51.54 -35.00
CA ALA A 12 -12.44 50.12 -35.24
C ALA A 12 -11.02 49.52 -35.20
N MET A 13 -10.78 48.57 -34.30
CA MET A 13 -9.64 47.65 -34.42
C MET A 13 -10.18 46.26 -34.74
N LEU A 14 -10.00 45.85 -36.00
CA LEU A 14 -9.97 44.47 -36.42
C LEU A 14 -8.52 43.99 -36.48
N ALA A 15 -8.38 42.67 -36.31
CA ALA A 15 -7.27 41.79 -36.68
C ALA A 15 -6.19 41.52 -35.61
N GLY A 16 -6.02 40.22 -35.32
CA GLY A 16 -4.85 39.71 -34.62
C GLY A 16 -5.02 38.31 -34.06
N CYS A 17 -4.94 37.31 -34.94
CA CYS A 17 -4.80 35.88 -34.66
C CYS A 17 -3.76 35.59 -33.56
N GLY A 18 -4.07 34.69 -32.62
CA GLY A 18 -3.07 34.24 -31.65
C GLY A 18 -3.60 33.27 -30.61
N GLY A 19 -3.43 31.98 -30.87
CA GLY A 19 -3.23 30.99 -29.80
C GLY A 19 -4.50 30.31 -29.32
N GLY A 20 -4.89 29.25 -30.04
CA GLY A 20 -5.45 28.08 -29.36
C GLY A 20 -4.41 27.57 -28.36
N GLY A 21 -4.56 27.94 -27.10
CA GLY A 21 -3.89 27.30 -25.98
C GLY A 21 -4.82 26.19 -25.51
N GLY A 22 -4.48 24.95 -25.85
CA GLY A 22 -5.27 23.78 -25.50
C GLY A 22 -5.71 23.84 -24.04
N GLY A 23 -7.02 23.80 -23.84
CA GLY A 23 -7.57 23.43 -22.55
C GLY A 23 -7.04 22.05 -22.23
N GLY A 24 -5.92 22.00 -21.50
CA GLY A 24 -5.62 20.89 -20.64
C GLY A 24 -6.79 20.86 -19.68
N THR A 25 -7.77 20.01 -19.96
CA THR A 25 -8.72 19.61 -18.94
C THR A 25 -7.86 18.97 -17.86
N ASP A 26 -7.63 19.69 -16.76
CA ASP A 26 -7.00 19.13 -15.58
C ASP A 26 -7.70 17.80 -15.29
N LEU A 27 -6.93 16.72 -15.26
CA LEU A 27 -7.46 15.40 -14.99
C LEU A 27 -8.13 15.43 -13.61
N PRO A 28 -9.33 14.84 -13.44
CA PRO A 28 -10.02 14.86 -12.17
C PRO A 28 -9.07 14.32 -11.09
N PRO A 29 -8.97 14.98 -9.92
CA PRO A 29 -8.17 14.46 -8.83
C PRO A 29 -8.77 13.12 -8.44
N GLY A 30 -8.05 12.01 -8.65
CA GLY A 30 -8.53 10.67 -8.29
C GLY A 30 -8.93 10.61 -6.80
N LYS A 31 -9.59 9.53 -6.38
CA LYS A 31 -10.08 9.44 -5.00
C LYS A 31 -8.98 9.67 -3.94
N GLY A 32 -9.31 10.39 -2.88
CA GLY A 32 -8.44 10.48 -1.70
C GLY A 32 -8.33 9.12 -1.04
N VAL A 33 -7.11 8.73 -0.67
CA VAL A 33 -6.82 7.48 0.05
C VAL A 33 -5.95 7.83 1.24
N ASP A 34 -6.60 7.99 2.39
CA ASP A 34 -5.95 8.22 3.68
C ASP A 34 -6.42 7.16 4.67
N VAL A 35 -5.47 6.56 5.38
CA VAL A 35 -5.71 5.45 6.30
C VAL A 35 -4.85 5.71 7.53
N ALA A 36 -5.50 6.13 8.62
CA ALA A 36 -4.83 6.72 9.78
C ALA A 36 -3.81 5.80 10.47
N ALA A 37 -3.93 4.48 10.30
CA ALA A 37 -2.98 3.50 10.83
C ALA A 37 -1.59 3.54 10.16
N PHE A 38 -1.45 4.22 9.01
CA PHE A 38 -0.23 4.21 8.21
C PHE A 38 0.30 5.61 7.92
N GLU A 39 1.62 5.72 7.84
CA GLU A 39 2.29 6.85 7.21
C GLU A 39 2.50 6.56 5.73
N THR A 40 2.24 7.57 4.89
CA THR A 40 2.48 7.47 3.45
C THR A 40 3.24 8.68 2.95
N TYR A 41 4.29 8.45 2.17
CA TYR A 41 5.13 9.50 1.59
C TYR A 41 5.96 8.96 0.42
N GLN A 42 6.53 9.86 -0.38
CA GLN A 42 7.52 9.48 -1.39
C GLN A 42 8.93 9.55 -0.82
N THR A 43 9.71 8.50 -1.03
CA THR A 43 11.10 8.44 -0.57
C THR A 43 11.98 9.39 -1.39
N GLN A 44 12.87 10.13 -0.72
CA GLN A 44 13.74 11.09 -1.40
C GLN A 44 14.85 10.42 -2.23
N HIS A 45 15.34 9.25 -1.80
CA HIS A 45 16.52 8.61 -2.40
C HIS A 45 16.20 7.80 -3.66
N ASN A 46 14.98 7.28 -3.82
CA ASN A 46 14.58 6.48 -4.99
C ASN A 46 13.17 6.81 -5.53
N GLY A 47 12.46 7.79 -4.98
CA GLY A 47 11.19 8.29 -5.50
C GLY A 47 10.00 7.34 -5.37
N ARG A 48 10.14 6.24 -4.60
CA ARG A 48 9.10 5.23 -4.41
C ARG A 48 8.00 5.72 -3.47
N ASN A 49 6.79 5.24 -3.71
CA ASN A 49 5.65 5.42 -2.83
C ASN A 49 5.78 4.46 -1.65
N ARG A 50 6.02 5.00 -0.46
CA ARG A 50 6.17 4.25 0.78
C ARG A 50 4.87 4.20 1.57
N VAL A 51 4.56 3.04 2.11
CA VAL A 51 3.63 2.84 3.22
C VAL A 51 4.43 2.32 4.41
N ARG A 52 4.24 2.91 5.57
CA ARG A 52 4.89 2.50 6.82
C ARG A 52 3.86 2.36 7.94
N SER A 53 3.93 1.27 8.70
CA SER A 53 3.10 1.05 9.89
C SER A 53 3.39 2.09 10.97
N ARG A 54 2.36 2.64 11.62
CA ARG A 54 2.50 3.48 12.82
C ARG A 54 2.58 2.63 14.09
N ILE A 55 3.60 1.78 14.17
CA ILE A 55 3.88 1.04 15.41
C ILE A 55 4.47 2.02 16.42
N SER A 56 3.89 2.07 17.62
CA SER A 56 4.41 2.92 18.69
C SER A 56 5.72 2.33 19.21
N VAL A 57 6.81 3.09 19.08
CA VAL A 57 8.15 2.68 19.50
C VAL A 57 8.70 3.59 20.59
N THR A 58 9.45 3.02 21.52
CA THR A 58 10.15 3.75 22.58
C THR A 58 11.38 4.47 22.04
N GLY A 59 11.94 5.40 22.81
CA GLY A 59 13.18 6.11 22.41
C GLY A 59 14.37 5.17 22.19
N ALA A 60 14.45 4.06 22.93
CA ALA A 60 15.48 3.04 22.73
C ALA A 60 15.27 2.26 21.41
N GLU A 61 14.02 1.94 21.07
CA GLU A 61 13.68 1.29 19.80
C GLU A 61 13.91 2.19 18.60
N GLN A 62 13.71 3.50 18.77
CA GLN A 62 14.08 4.44 17.71
C GLN A 62 15.59 4.38 17.40
N GLN A 63 16.45 4.17 18.41
CA GLN A 63 17.89 4.00 18.18
C GLN A 63 18.18 2.69 17.41
N VAL A 64 17.45 1.62 17.70
CA VAL A 64 17.53 0.36 16.95
C VAL A 64 17.14 0.58 15.49
N LEU A 65 16.02 1.24 15.22
CA LEU A 65 15.57 1.54 13.86
C LEU A 65 16.58 2.41 13.10
N ASN A 66 17.16 3.42 13.76
CA ASN A 66 18.20 4.27 13.16
C ASN A 66 19.48 3.48 12.79
N ALA A 67 19.78 2.41 13.53
CA ALA A 67 20.92 1.56 13.22
C ALA A 67 20.69 0.72 11.95
N PHE A 68 19.45 0.26 11.69
CA PHE A 68 19.09 -0.38 10.41
C PHE A 68 19.14 0.56 9.22
N ASP A 69 18.90 1.85 9.43
CA ASP A 69 19.02 2.88 8.39
C ASP A 69 20.50 3.25 8.11
N SER A 70 21.45 2.66 8.83
CA SER A 70 22.90 2.84 8.66
C SER A 70 23.55 1.64 7.94
N PRO A 71 24.69 1.81 7.24
CA PRO A 71 25.34 0.73 6.47
C PRO A 71 25.87 -0.46 7.29
N ALA A 72 25.84 -0.38 8.63
CA ALA A 72 26.47 -1.33 9.54
C ALA A 72 25.66 -2.62 9.77
N GLY A 73 24.46 -2.72 9.20
CA GLY A 73 23.51 -3.79 9.51
C GLY A 73 22.82 -3.58 10.87
N GLY A 74 21.75 -4.34 11.11
CA GLY A 74 20.95 -4.24 12.34
C GLY A 74 21.72 -4.58 13.61
N PRO A 75 21.34 -4.01 14.78
CA PRO A 75 21.95 -4.33 16.06
C PRO A 75 21.63 -5.77 16.48
N ALA A 76 22.51 -6.36 17.30
CA ALA A 76 22.30 -7.70 17.85
C ALA A 76 20.95 -7.81 18.57
N GLY A 77 20.25 -8.93 18.35
CA GLY A 77 18.90 -9.14 18.89
C GLY A 77 17.77 -8.59 18.00
N TYR A 78 18.10 -8.02 16.84
CA TYR A 78 17.11 -7.56 15.86
C TYR A 78 17.47 -8.06 14.46
N LEU A 79 16.46 -8.37 13.66
CA LEU A 79 16.64 -8.82 12.28
C LEU A 79 15.66 -8.11 11.34
N SER A 80 16.09 -7.95 10.09
CA SER A 80 15.16 -7.78 8.97
C SER A 80 14.64 -9.17 8.59
N LEU A 81 13.39 -9.47 8.92
CA LEU A 81 12.76 -10.77 8.69
C LEU A 81 12.44 -11.01 7.22
N ILE A 82 12.21 -9.91 6.50
CA ILE A 82 11.93 -9.90 5.07
C ILE A 82 12.79 -8.80 4.49
N ASP A 83 13.76 -9.20 3.67
CA ASP A 83 14.53 -8.30 2.82
C ASP A 83 14.28 -8.69 1.35
N LEU A 84 13.10 -8.32 0.85
CA LEU A 84 12.69 -8.59 -0.53
C LEU A 84 13.24 -7.53 -1.50
N THR A 85 14.51 -7.16 -1.33
CA THR A 85 15.23 -6.30 -2.28
C THR A 85 15.73 -7.08 -3.51
N ASP A 86 15.94 -8.39 -3.39
CA ASP A 86 16.64 -9.25 -4.38
C ASP A 86 15.77 -10.36 -5.05
N THR A 87 14.45 -10.30 -4.85
CA THR A 87 13.44 -11.23 -5.43
C THR A 87 12.98 -10.83 -6.84
N PRO A 88 12.07 -11.55 -7.55
CA PRO A 88 11.66 -11.22 -8.93
C PRO A 88 11.04 -9.82 -9.15
N TYR A 89 10.89 -9.01 -8.09
CA TYR A 89 10.42 -7.63 -8.14
C TYR A 89 11.55 -6.61 -7.95
N ALA A 90 12.82 -7.03 -8.08
CA ALA A 90 13.98 -6.17 -7.95
C ALA A 90 13.79 -4.89 -8.79
N ARG A 91 13.97 -3.73 -8.15
CA ARG A 91 13.72 -2.36 -8.65
C ARG A 91 12.27 -1.85 -8.58
N ASP A 92 11.28 -2.71 -8.47
CA ASP A 92 9.88 -2.27 -8.44
C ASP A 92 9.32 -2.13 -7.02
N MET A 93 9.77 -2.95 -6.07
CA MET A 93 9.34 -2.85 -4.68
C MET A 93 10.45 -3.16 -3.68
N THR A 94 10.25 -2.75 -2.44
CA THR A 94 11.01 -3.21 -1.27
C THR A 94 10.04 -3.42 -0.13
N ILE A 95 10.04 -4.64 0.42
CA ILE A 95 9.35 -4.95 1.67
C ILE A 95 10.40 -5.10 2.75
N GLU A 96 10.18 -4.43 3.87
CA GLU A 96 11.04 -4.50 5.04
C GLU A 96 10.21 -4.78 6.28
N VAL A 97 10.64 -5.78 7.05
CA VAL A 97 10.05 -6.12 8.34
C VAL A 97 11.15 -6.20 9.38
N ILE A 98 11.21 -5.26 10.30
CA ILE A 98 12.18 -5.26 11.40
C ILE A 98 11.50 -5.77 12.67
N ALA A 99 12.14 -6.75 13.29
CA ALA A 99 11.67 -7.35 14.53
C ALA A 99 12.79 -7.56 15.54
N GLU A 100 12.41 -7.60 16.81
CA GLU A 100 13.21 -8.15 17.90
C GLU A 100 13.17 -9.68 17.84
N VAL A 101 14.30 -10.33 18.10
CA VAL A 101 14.44 -11.79 18.09
C VAL A 101 15.07 -12.29 19.39
N GLY A 102 14.53 -13.39 19.92
CA GLY A 102 14.93 -13.89 21.24
C GLY A 102 16.40 -14.33 21.37
N SER A 103 17.12 -14.59 20.27
CA SER A 103 18.59 -14.75 20.21
C SER A 103 19.06 -14.94 18.76
N GLY A 104 20.06 -14.19 18.29
CA GLY A 104 20.79 -14.43 17.02
C GLY A 104 19.93 -14.62 15.76
N THR A 105 19.43 -15.83 15.54
CA THR A 105 18.56 -16.28 14.44
C THR A 105 17.18 -16.79 14.93
N GLY A 106 16.78 -16.41 16.14
CA GLY A 106 15.58 -16.89 16.83
C GLY A 106 14.28 -16.33 16.24
N LYS A 107 13.15 -16.89 16.69
CA LYS A 107 11.82 -16.41 16.32
C LYS A 107 11.65 -14.94 16.69
N ALA A 108 10.91 -14.21 15.84
CA ALA A 108 10.48 -12.86 16.13
C ALA A 108 9.64 -12.85 17.41
N THR A 109 9.99 -11.99 18.35
CA THR A 109 9.26 -11.82 19.61
C THR A 109 8.43 -10.54 19.60
N ARG A 110 8.79 -9.56 18.76
CA ARG A 110 8.10 -8.28 18.65
C ARG A 110 8.41 -7.57 17.34
N LEU A 111 7.41 -6.97 16.72
CA LEU A 111 7.58 -6.14 15.54
C LEU A 111 7.96 -4.70 15.93
N LEU A 112 8.89 -4.10 15.16
CA LEU A 112 9.27 -2.70 15.32
C LEU A 112 8.89 -1.84 14.10
N ARG A 113 8.96 -2.41 12.90
CA ARG A 113 8.69 -1.67 11.66
C ARG A 113 8.22 -2.58 10.55
N LEU A 114 7.11 -2.23 9.92
CA LEU A 114 6.70 -2.77 8.63
C LEU A 114 6.73 -1.62 7.60
N THR A 115 7.41 -1.84 6.48
CA THR A 115 7.49 -0.89 5.38
C THR A 115 7.27 -1.60 4.05
N ALA A 116 6.45 -0.99 3.20
CA ALA A 116 6.23 -1.41 1.82
C ALA A 116 6.51 -0.22 0.88
N ASP A 117 7.57 -0.33 0.10
CA ASP A 117 7.92 0.62 -0.95
C ASP A 117 7.50 0.09 -2.31
N GLN A 118 6.84 0.94 -3.08
CA GLN A 118 6.39 0.62 -4.43
C GLN A 118 6.91 1.65 -5.42
N SER A 119 7.37 1.22 -6.59
CA SER A 119 7.65 2.08 -7.73
C SER A 119 6.46 2.98 -8.04
N GLN A 120 6.71 4.15 -8.62
CA GLN A 120 5.62 5.06 -8.95
C GLN A 120 4.61 4.41 -9.92
N PHE A 121 3.34 4.72 -9.71
CA PHE A 121 2.30 4.44 -10.67
C PHE A 121 2.30 5.52 -11.75
N VAL A 122 2.40 5.11 -13.01
CA VAL A 122 2.43 6.00 -14.15
C VAL A 122 1.23 5.70 -15.02
N ASN A 123 0.15 6.45 -14.77
CA ASN A 123 -1.07 6.42 -15.56
C ASN A 123 -1.37 7.76 -16.26
N GLU A 124 -0.38 8.64 -16.37
CA GLU A 124 -0.55 9.93 -17.05
C GLU A 124 0.52 10.11 -18.12
N ARG A 125 0.09 10.55 -19.31
CA ARG A 125 0.99 10.91 -20.41
C ARG A 125 0.37 12.03 -21.22
N ASN A 126 1.13 13.11 -21.43
CA ASN A 126 0.71 14.26 -22.23
C ASN A 126 -0.65 14.85 -21.78
N GLY A 127 -0.86 14.96 -20.46
CA GLY A 127 -2.10 15.52 -19.88
C GLY A 127 -3.33 14.62 -20.03
N ARG A 128 -3.16 13.33 -20.31
CA ARG A 128 -4.25 12.35 -20.41
C ARG A 128 -3.93 11.10 -19.60
N LEU A 129 -4.98 10.44 -19.12
CA LEU A 129 -4.82 9.11 -18.54
C LEU A 129 -4.37 8.13 -19.62
N ILE A 130 -3.41 7.26 -19.30
CA ILE A 130 -2.99 6.17 -20.17
C ILE A 130 -4.12 5.17 -20.28
N GLU A 131 -4.73 4.82 -19.14
CA GLU A 131 -5.95 4.04 -19.06
C GLU A 131 -6.88 4.63 -18.00
N ALA A 132 -8.18 4.68 -18.31
CA ALA A 132 -9.20 5.22 -17.41
C ALA A 132 -10.26 4.18 -17.05
N LYS A 133 -10.22 2.99 -17.66
CA LYS A 133 -11.25 1.97 -17.54
C LYS A 133 -10.66 0.57 -17.45
N GLY A 134 -11.49 -0.38 -17.08
CA GLY A 134 -11.16 -1.80 -17.02
C GLY A 134 -10.84 -2.27 -15.62
N LYS A 135 -10.62 -3.60 -15.55
CA LYS A 135 -10.32 -4.31 -14.32
C LYS A 135 -8.96 -4.96 -14.42
N TYR A 136 -8.18 -4.81 -13.38
CA TYR A 136 -6.84 -5.38 -13.26
C TYR A 136 -6.79 -6.30 -12.05
N TYR A 137 -6.07 -7.42 -12.18
CA TYR A 137 -6.14 -8.51 -11.23
C TYR A 137 -4.73 -8.85 -10.76
N PHE A 138 -4.50 -8.90 -9.45
CA PHE A 138 -3.20 -9.21 -8.89
C PHE A 138 -3.26 -10.47 -8.03
N ARG A 139 -2.16 -11.22 -8.05
CA ARG A 139 -1.90 -12.39 -7.21
C ARG A 139 -0.49 -12.27 -6.64
N GLY A 140 -0.23 -12.93 -5.51
CA GLY A 140 1.07 -12.89 -4.86
C GLY A 140 1.06 -13.43 -3.46
N GLU A 141 1.88 -12.86 -2.58
CA GLU A 141 2.16 -13.39 -1.24
C GLU A 141 1.59 -12.50 -0.14
N THR A 142 1.39 -13.10 1.03
CA THR A 142 1.07 -12.36 2.25
C THR A 142 1.80 -12.96 3.45
N PHE A 143 2.19 -12.10 4.38
CA PHE A 143 2.79 -12.42 5.67
C PHE A 143 2.02 -11.71 6.77
N ALA A 144 1.76 -12.40 7.87
CA ALA A 144 1.07 -11.87 9.04
C ALA A 144 1.85 -12.19 10.31
N TRP A 145 1.71 -11.33 11.30
CA TRP A 145 2.12 -11.56 12.67
C TRP A 145 0.95 -11.27 13.59
N VAL A 146 0.70 -12.17 14.53
CA VAL A 146 -0.48 -12.13 15.40
C VAL A 146 -0.03 -12.26 16.85
N THR A 147 -0.56 -11.41 17.72
CA THR A 147 -0.39 -11.53 19.18
C THR A 147 -1.75 -11.79 19.81
N ILE A 148 -1.81 -12.70 20.78
CA ILE A 148 -3.00 -13.02 21.58
C ILE A 148 -2.63 -12.82 23.06
N ASP A 149 -3.36 -11.97 23.78
CA ASP A 149 -3.17 -11.64 25.20
C ASP A 149 -1.72 -11.28 25.58
N ASP A 150 -1.06 -10.45 24.77
CA ASP A 150 0.37 -10.10 24.93
C ASP A 150 1.31 -11.33 24.99
N GLY A 151 0.85 -12.46 24.43
CA GLY A 151 1.58 -13.71 24.34
C GLY A 151 2.71 -13.68 23.30
N ALA A 152 3.15 -14.88 22.90
CA ALA A 152 4.17 -14.98 21.87
C ALA A 152 3.67 -14.45 20.52
N LEU A 153 4.56 -13.78 19.78
CA LEU A 153 4.28 -13.34 18.42
C LEU A 153 4.21 -14.56 17.49
N LEU A 154 3.02 -14.85 16.98
CA LEU A 154 2.76 -15.93 16.04
C LEU A 154 2.97 -15.42 14.62
N SER A 155 3.56 -16.24 13.75
CA SER A 155 3.78 -15.88 12.35
C SER A 155 2.88 -16.66 11.40
N GLY A 156 2.46 -16.03 10.31
CA GLY A 156 1.75 -16.71 9.22
C GLY A 156 2.22 -16.26 7.84
N HIS A 157 2.26 -17.19 6.89
CA HIS A 157 2.70 -16.94 5.51
C HIS A 157 1.90 -17.77 4.52
N HIS A 158 1.73 -17.24 3.30
CA HIS A 158 1.30 -18.03 2.15
C HIS A 158 1.84 -17.41 0.85
N ALA A 159 2.54 -18.22 0.04
CA ALA A 159 3.15 -17.79 -1.22
C ALA A 159 2.13 -17.48 -2.35
N GLN A 160 0.87 -17.83 -2.15
CA GLN A 160 -0.26 -17.42 -3.01
C GLN A 160 -1.32 -16.70 -2.16
N GLY A 161 -0.87 -16.06 -1.07
CA GLY A 161 -1.72 -15.51 -0.04
C GLY A 161 -2.39 -14.20 -0.41
N LEU A 162 -1.87 -13.47 -1.40
CA LEU A 162 -2.69 -12.49 -2.10
C LEU A 162 -3.64 -13.25 -3.03
N GLU A 163 -4.74 -13.65 -2.39
CA GLU A 163 -5.96 -14.28 -2.89
C GLU A 163 -6.32 -13.71 -4.24
N ASN A 164 -6.78 -12.45 -4.18
CA ASN A 164 -7.25 -11.65 -5.29
C ASN A 164 -7.09 -10.18 -4.89
N LEU A 165 -6.51 -9.35 -5.75
CA LEU A 165 -6.74 -7.91 -5.72
C LEU A 165 -7.31 -7.49 -7.07
N VAL A 166 -8.49 -6.89 -7.06
CA VAL A 166 -9.15 -6.34 -8.24
C VAL A 166 -9.16 -4.83 -8.14
N LEU A 167 -8.57 -4.16 -9.11
CA LEU A 167 -8.69 -2.72 -9.28
C LEU A 167 -9.72 -2.44 -10.36
N ASP A 168 -10.78 -1.70 -10.01
CA ASP A 168 -11.80 -1.23 -10.92
C ASP A 168 -11.53 0.24 -11.22
N PHE A 169 -11.02 0.53 -12.43
CA PHE A 169 -10.66 1.90 -12.83
C PHE A 169 -11.92 2.74 -13.09
N ASP A 170 -12.99 2.13 -13.59
CA ASP A 170 -14.27 2.79 -13.84
C ASP A 170 -14.90 3.29 -12.53
N ALA A 171 -14.93 2.43 -11.52
CA ALA A 171 -15.47 2.77 -10.20
C ALA A 171 -14.46 3.47 -9.28
N GLN A 172 -13.17 3.46 -9.64
CA GLN A 172 -12.06 3.86 -8.78
C GLN A 172 -12.10 3.13 -7.43
N THR A 173 -12.21 1.81 -7.46
CA THR A 173 -12.25 0.97 -6.26
C THR A 173 -11.28 -0.19 -6.32
N ALA A 174 -10.93 -0.71 -5.15
CA ALA A 174 -10.17 -1.94 -4.98
C ALA A 174 -10.97 -2.94 -4.14
N SER A 175 -10.93 -4.22 -4.53
CA SER A 175 -11.40 -5.33 -3.69
C SER A 175 -10.27 -6.32 -3.50
N ILE A 176 -10.01 -6.71 -2.26
CA ILE A 176 -8.85 -7.52 -1.88
C ILE A 176 -9.26 -8.69 -0.98
N SER A 177 -8.67 -9.85 -1.24
CA SER A 177 -8.71 -11.05 -0.41
C SER A 177 -7.27 -11.47 -0.14
N LEU A 178 -6.90 -11.59 1.13
CA LEU A 178 -5.63 -12.15 1.56
C LEU A 178 -5.87 -13.35 2.47
N ARG A 179 -4.96 -14.32 2.43
CA ARG A 179 -5.01 -15.49 3.30
C ARG A 179 -3.61 -15.97 3.65
N THR A 180 -3.31 -16.18 4.94
CA THR A 180 -2.15 -17.00 5.33
C THR A 180 -2.56 -18.47 5.42
N GLY A 181 -1.64 -19.40 5.19
CA GLY A 181 -1.92 -20.83 5.32
C GLY A 181 -1.64 -21.32 6.73
N THR A 182 -1.90 -22.60 6.97
CA THR A 182 -1.31 -23.37 8.10
C THR A 182 -0.12 -24.21 7.63
N GLU A 183 0.30 -24.05 6.37
CA GLU A 183 1.40 -24.79 5.76
C GLU A 183 2.76 -24.12 6.05
N ASN A 184 3.86 -24.85 5.82
CA ASN A 184 5.24 -24.34 5.87
C ASN A 184 5.68 -23.65 7.19
N GLY A 185 5.18 -24.11 8.34
CA GLY A 185 5.58 -23.57 9.65
C GLY A 185 4.81 -22.32 10.09
N SER A 186 3.74 -21.97 9.36
CA SER A 186 2.76 -20.97 9.79
C SER A 186 2.04 -21.41 11.07
N GLU A 187 2.02 -20.53 12.07
CA GLU A 187 1.45 -20.77 13.40
C GLU A 187 0.01 -20.25 13.51
N THR A 188 -0.41 -19.41 12.57
CA THR A 188 -1.73 -18.78 12.58
C THR A 188 -2.28 -18.62 11.17
N TRP A 189 -3.58 -18.90 11.04
CA TRP A 189 -4.32 -18.64 9.82
C TRP A 189 -5.05 -17.31 9.96
N ILE A 190 -4.92 -16.47 8.94
CA ILE A 190 -5.70 -15.24 8.83
C ILE A 190 -6.35 -15.18 7.46
N GLU A 191 -7.52 -14.55 7.39
CA GLU A 191 -8.16 -14.16 6.15
C GLU A 191 -8.59 -12.71 6.25
N LEU A 192 -8.12 -11.88 5.32
CA LEU A 192 -8.47 -10.48 5.25
C LEU A 192 -9.33 -10.24 4.02
N ARG A 193 -10.44 -9.52 4.20
CA ARG A 193 -11.32 -9.09 3.13
C ARG A 193 -11.55 -7.58 3.17
N GLY A 194 -11.40 -6.94 2.01
CA GLY A 194 -11.80 -5.56 1.79
C GLY A 194 -12.55 -5.45 0.47
N GLU A 195 -13.67 -4.74 0.45
CA GLU A 195 -14.49 -4.56 -0.75
C GLU A 195 -14.74 -3.07 -0.99
N ASN A 196 -14.72 -2.67 -2.26
CA ASN A 196 -15.01 -1.29 -2.68
C ASN A 196 -14.12 -0.24 -1.99
N LEU A 197 -12.90 -0.61 -1.61
CA LEU A 197 -11.93 0.30 -1.01
C LEU A 197 -11.63 1.44 -1.99
N PRO A 198 -11.49 2.70 -1.54
CA PRO A 198 -11.02 3.79 -2.38
C PRO A 198 -9.72 3.43 -3.12
N PHE A 199 -9.70 3.68 -4.43
CA PHE A 199 -8.52 3.55 -5.27
C PHE A 199 -8.31 4.83 -6.08
N ASN A 200 -7.09 5.34 -6.10
CA ASN A 200 -6.72 6.52 -6.85
C ASN A 200 -6.04 6.12 -8.16
N ILE A 201 -6.76 6.26 -9.27
CA ILE A 201 -6.28 5.94 -10.62
C ILE A 201 -5.14 6.83 -11.13
N ARG A 202 -4.74 7.86 -10.37
CA ARG A 202 -3.61 8.74 -10.72
C ARG A 202 -2.35 8.38 -9.94
N THR A 203 -2.51 8.09 -8.65
CA THR A 203 -1.36 7.84 -7.75
C THR A 203 -1.09 6.35 -7.51
N GLY A 204 -2.05 5.48 -7.83
CA GLY A 204 -1.96 4.04 -7.57
C GLY A 204 -2.28 3.66 -6.13
N ALA A 205 -2.59 4.64 -5.27
CA ALA A 205 -2.93 4.41 -3.88
C ALA A 205 -4.30 3.73 -3.75
N TYR A 206 -4.42 2.74 -2.88
CA TYR A 206 -5.70 2.19 -2.41
C TYR A 206 -5.64 1.82 -0.93
N GLY A 207 -6.81 1.72 -0.31
CA GLY A 207 -6.90 1.35 1.10
C GLY A 207 -8.19 1.80 1.77
N GLY A 208 -8.38 1.37 3.00
CA GLY A 208 -9.56 1.64 3.81
C GLY A 208 -9.76 0.57 4.89
N ASP A 209 -10.98 0.50 5.42
CA ASP A 209 -11.37 -0.46 6.44
C ASP A 209 -11.52 -1.87 5.85
N VAL A 210 -11.11 -2.87 6.63
CA VAL A 210 -11.14 -4.30 6.24
C VAL A 210 -11.61 -5.14 7.41
N SER A 211 -12.03 -6.38 7.11
CA SER A 211 -12.30 -7.42 8.10
C SER A 211 -11.16 -8.42 8.10
N ILE A 212 -10.67 -8.79 9.28
CA ILE A 212 -9.61 -9.79 9.46
C ILE A 212 -10.17 -10.92 10.32
N GLU A 213 -10.34 -12.09 9.72
CA GLU A 213 -10.64 -13.32 10.42
C GLU A 213 -9.32 -13.95 10.90
N VAL A 214 -9.26 -14.32 12.17
CA VAL A 214 -8.13 -15.00 12.80
C VAL A 214 -8.59 -16.39 13.19
N ARG A 215 -7.83 -17.42 12.83
CA ARG A 215 -8.04 -18.81 13.26
C ARG A 215 -6.76 -19.36 13.86
N HIS A 216 -6.85 -19.64 15.16
CA HIS A 216 -5.85 -20.31 15.97
C HIS A 216 -6.54 -21.47 16.71
N PRO A 217 -5.87 -22.59 17.06
CA PRO A 217 -6.51 -23.74 17.68
C PRO A 217 -7.35 -23.46 18.94
N ALA A 218 -7.07 -22.37 19.65
CA ALA A 218 -7.78 -21.94 20.84
C ALA A 218 -8.75 -20.75 20.62
N LEU A 219 -8.74 -20.13 19.44
CA LEU A 219 -9.42 -18.85 19.20
C LEU A 219 -9.78 -18.67 17.73
N GLU A 220 -11.05 -18.37 17.45
CA GLU A 220 -11.53 -18.05 16.10
C GLU A 220 -12.48 -16.85 16.15
N GLY A 221 -12.33 -15.93 15.19
CA GLY A 221 -13.26 -14.82 15.03
C GLY A 221 -12.71 -13.70 14.16
N ALA A 222 -13.56 -12.70 13.89
CA ALA A 222 -13.21 -11.56 13.06
C ALA A 222 -13.02 -10.30 13.88
N ILE A 223 -11.99 -9.52 13.52
CA ILE A 223 -11.72 -8.19 14.04
C ILE A 223 -11.75 -7.17 12.90
N ALA A 224 -12.06 -5.92 13.24
CA ALA A 224 -11.91 -4.81 12.31
C ALA A 224 -10.43 -4.48 12.11
N GLY A 225 -10.08 -4.02 10.91
CA GLY A 225 -8.73 -3.60 10.58
C GLY A 225 -8.71 -2.51 9.53
N SER A 226 -7.51 -2.14 9.13
CA SER A 226 -7.24 -1.16 8.08
C SER A 226 -6.15 -1.67 7.15
N LEU A 227 -6.25 -1.32 5.87
CA LEU A 227 -5.28 -1.68 4.84
C LEU A 227 -4.89 -0.47 4.01
N ARG A 228 -3.60 -0.36 3.66
CA ARG A 228 -3.08 0.64 2.73
C ARG A 228 -2.05 0.01 1.79
N GLY A 229 -2.29 0.11 0.49
CA GLY A 229 -1.40 -0.43 -0.54
C GLY A 229 -1.22 0.50 -1.74
N ASN A 230 -0.12 0.34 -2.46
CA ASN A 230 0.19 1.09 -3.66
C ASN A 230 0.37 0.14 -4.85
N VAL A 231 -0.10 0.59 -6.00
CA VAL A 231 0.23 0.00 -7.31
C VAL A 231 1.44 0.72 -7.87
N GLY A 232 2.30 0.00 -8.57
CA GLY A 232 3.41 0.55 -9.34
C GLY A 232 3.34 0.15 -10.81
N GLY A 233 4.18 0.79 -11.63
CA GLY A 233 4.27 0.49 -13.05
C GLY A 233 3.26 1.28 -13.88
N THR A 234 2.82 0.71 -15.00
CA THR A 234 1.89 1.38 -15.93
C THR A 234 0.74 0.44 -16.32
N PRO A 235 -0.51 0.95 -16.41
CA PRO A 235 -1.66 0.15 -16.82
C PRO A 235 -1.72 -0.07 -18.34
N GLY A 236 -0.87 0.63 -19.10
CA GLY A 236 -0.80 0.52 -20.54
C GLY A 236 -0.43 -0.90 -20.99
N TYR A 237 -1.33 -1.51 -21.76
CA TYR A 237 -1.12 -2.83 -22.34
C TYR A 237 -0.24 -2.71 -23.58
N SER A 238 0.93 -3.36 -23.60
CA SER A 238 1.80 -3.40 -24.78
C SER A 238 2.33 -4.81 -25.00
N ASN A 239 2.23 -5.30 -26.24
CA ASN A 239 2.65 -6.64 -26.63
C ASN A 239 2.07 -7.76 -25.76
N GLY A 240 0.78 -7.66 -25.40
CA GLY A 240 0.11 -8.72 -24.65
C GLY A 240 0.26 -8.65 -23.13
N GLN A 241 0.92 -7.63 -22.58
CA GLN A 241 1.32 -7.58 -21.16
C GLN A 241 1.27 -6.14 -20.60
N HIS A 242 1.18 -5.99 -19.27
CA HIS A 242 1.37 -4.70 -18.58
C HIS A 242 2.15 -4.89 -17.26
N GLY A 243 3.13 -4.04 -16.98
CA GLY A 243 4.09 -4.23 -15.89
C GLY A 243 3.62 -3.75 -14.52
N MET A 244 2.39 -4.07 -14.12
CA MET A 244 1.86 -3.59 -12.84
C MET A 244 2.19 -4.55 -11.69
N THR A 245 2.70 -3.96 -10.61
CA THR A 245 2.98 -4.63 -9.34
C THR A 245 2.25 -3.92 -8.21
N THR A 246 2.09 -4.59 -7.08
CA THR A 246 1.41 -4.05 -5.91
C THR A 246 2.11 -4.46 -4.64
N SER A 247 2.05 -3.60 -3.62
CA SER A 247 2.47 -3.90 -2.27
C SER A 247 1.69 -3.07 -1.26
N GLY A 248 1.55 -3.57 -0.04
CA GLY A 248 0.84 -2.84 1.00
C GLY A 248 0.92 -3.50 2.36
N LEU A 249 0.40 -2.78 3.34
CA LEU A 249 0.36 -3.18 4.75
C LEU A 249 -1.09 -3.26 5.22
N TYR A 250 -1.34 -4.10 6.22
CA TYR A 250 -2.60 -4.14 6.95
C TYR A 250 -2.34 -4.30 8.45
N THR A 251 -3.27 -3.82 9.26
CA THR A 251 -3.25 -3.97 10.71
C THR A 251 -4.67 -4.06 11.25
N GLY A 252 -4.85 -4.71 12.39
CA GLY A 252 -6.13 -4.80 13.09
C GLY A 252 -5.94 -5.19 14.54
N SER A 253 -6.86 -4.76 15.39
CA SER A 253 -6.86 -5.12 16.82
C SER A 253 -8.28 -5.22 17.34
N GLY A 254 -8.55 -6.18 18.21
CA GLY A 254 -9.82 -6.29 18.90
C GLY A 254 -9.90 -7.50 19.82
N THR A 255 -11.04 -7.62 20.49
CA THR A 255 -11.31 -8.70 21.44
C THR A 255 -12.08 -9.84 20.75
N LEU A 256 -11.58 -11.07 20.86
CA LEU A 256 -12.28 -12.29 20.43
C LEU A 256 -12.66 -13.13 21.65
N THR A 257 -13.77 -13.87 21.57
CA THR A 257 -14.23 -14.72 22.69
C THR A 257 -14.13 -16.19 22.32
N SER A 258 -13.55 -16.99 23.22
CA SER A 258 -13.47 -18.45 23.16
C SER A 258 -14.20 -19.06 24.37
N ASP A 259 -14.22 -20.40 24.45
CA ASP A 259 -14.70 -21.13 25.63
C ASP A 259 -13.90 -20.83 26.91
N GLN A 260 -12.69 -20.27 26.77
CA GLN A 260 -11.77 -19.97 27.86
C GLN A 260 -11.85 -18.51 28.34
N GLY A 261 -12.56 -17.64 27.62
CA GLY A 261 -12.73 -16.23 27.96
C GLY A 261 -12.60 -15.29 26.77
N SER A 262 -12.45 -14.01 27.06
CA SER A 262 -12.16 -12.98 26.07
C SER A 262 -10.66 -12.77 25.94
N HIS A 263 -10.20 -12.63 24.71
CA HIS A 263 -8.79 -12.55 24.33
C HIS A 263 -8.54 -11.30 23.49
N GLU A 264 -7.53 -10.52 23.84
CA GLU A 264 -7.10 -9.39 23.03
C GLU A 264 -6.22 -9.90 21.89
N VAL A 265 -6.56 -9.52 20.66
CA VAL A 265 -5.86 -9.96 19.45
C VAL A 265 -5.38 -8.74 18.68
N SER A 266 -4.12 -8.77 18.27
CA SER A 266 -3.55 -7.82 17.31
C SER A 266 -2.96 -8.56 16.11
N VAL A 267 -3.13 -7.99 14.93
CA VAL A 267 -2.64 -8.51 13.65
C VAL A 267 -1.93 -7.40 12.91
N ASP A 268 -0.70 -7.65 12.47
CA ASP A 268 0.03 -6.80 11.53
C ASP A 268 0.49 -7.64 10.35
N GLY A 269 0.48 -7.08 9.14
CA GLY A 269 0.93 -7.84 8.00
C GLY A 269 1.29 -7.02 6.78
N VAL A 270 1.90 -7.72 5.83
CA VAL A 270 2.39 -7.19 4.57
C VAL A 270 2.04 -8.14 3.45
N PHE A 271 1.73 -7.58 2.29
CA PHE A 271 1.46 -8.35 1.09
C PHE A 271 2.10 -7.68 -0.13
N PHE A 272 2.32 -8.47 -1.17
CA PHE A 272 2.83 -7.99 -2.44
C PHE A 272 2.45 -8.95 -3.57
N GLY A 273 2.47 -8.43 -4.80
CA GLY A 273 2.17 -9.26 -5.96
C GLY A 273 2.28 -8.50 -7.27
N ARG A 274 1.80 -9.15 -8.34
CA ARG A 274 1.76 -8.60 -9.69
C ARG A 274 0.51 -9.04 -10.42
N ASP A 275 0.20 -8.34 -11.51
CA ASP A 275 -0.76 -8.86 -12.46
C ASP A 275 -0.22 -10.16 -13.09
N PRO A 276 -1.01 -11.24 -13.18
CA PRO A 276 -0.61 -12.46 -13.87
C PRO A 276 -0.16 -12.26 -15.33
N ASN A 277 -0.61 -11.18 -15.97
CA ASN A 277 -0.21 -10.79 -17.32
C ASN A 277 0.98 -9.81 -17.34
N ALA A 278 1.66 -9.60 -16.20
CA ALA A 278 2.86 -8.76 -16.13
C ALA A 278 4.09 -9.43 -16.75
N LYS A 279 4.97 -8.62 -17.34
CA LYS A 279 6.28 -9.10 -17.81
C LYS A 279 7.10 -9.57 -16.60
N PRO A 280 7.82 -10.70 -16.70
CA PRO A 280 8.88 -11.00 -15.75
C PRO A 280 10.04 -10.02 -15.86
#